data_AF-A0A382TWU7-F1
#
_entry.id   AF-A0A382TWU7-F1
#
_cell.length_a   1.000
_cell.length_b   1.000
_cell.length_c   1.000
_cell.angle_alpha   90.00
_cell.angle_beta   90.00
_cell.angle_gamma   90.00
#
_symmetry.space_group_name_H-M   'P 1'
#
loop_
_entity.id
_entity.type
_entity.pdbx_description
1 polymer ?
#
loop_
_entity_poly.entity_id
_entity_poly.type
_entity_poly.pdbx_seq_one_letter_code
_entity_poly.pdbx_strand_id
1 'polypeptide(L)'
;IQKGNSSIDNPNERLISSLKNLLNILSSQKKLSKLLITQTNNIKSFEKKRSEIFQKFSDVIEKNINESIKINEYPQVNANLLSTIWIGTINEIVFNWIFSNGKPPRDYFEELKFILITLPTTNSREYKNE
;
A
#
# COMPACT_ATOMS: atom_id res chain seq x y z
N ILE A 1 21.63 -2.32 29.87
CA ILE A 1 20.24 -1.81 29.75
C ILE A 1 19.77 -2.14 28.33
N GLN A 2 18.58 -2.74 28.23
CA GLN A 2 18.11 -3.59 27.13
C GLN A 2 18.01 -2.87 25.76
N LYS A 3 18.48 -3.54 24.71
CA LYS A 3 18.07 -3.33 23.31
C LYS A 3 16.61 -3.75 23.19
N GLY A 4 15.68 -2.80 23.27
CA GLY A 4 14.26 -3.06 23.05
C GLY A 4 13.56 -1.75 22.69
N ASN A 5 13.20 -1.61 21.40
CA ASN A 5 12.11 -0.78 20.83
C ASN A 5 12.43 -0.01 19.54
N SER A 6 13.66 0.00 19.01
CA SER A 6 13.94 0.83 17.81
C SER A 6 13.30 0.35 16.49
N SER A 7 12.80 -0.89 16.41
CA SER A 7 12.24 -1.45 15.16
C SER A 7 10.79 -1.02 14.91
N ILE A 8 9.99 -0.77 15.95
CA ILE A 8 8.60 -0.28 15.78
C ILE A 8 8.58 1.24 15.52
N ASP A 9 9.66 1.93 15.90
CA ASP A 9 9.78 3.39 15.79
C ASP A 9 10.17 3.88 14.39
N ASN A 10 10.69 3.02 13.50
CA ASN A 10 11.03 3.40 12.13
C ASN A 10 9.76 3.44 11.22
N PRO A 11 9.40 4.61 10.64
CA PRO A 11 8.27 4.75 9.71
C PRO A 11 8.31 3.82 8.47
N ASN A 12 9.49 3.55 7.90
CA ASN A 12 9.65 2.63 6.79
C ASN A 12 9.40 1.17 7.20
N GLU A 13 9.88 0.75 8.38
CA GLU A 13 9.60 -0.59 8.90
C GLU A 13 8.09 -0.77 9.17
N ARG A 14 7.43 0.26 9.70
CA ARG A 14 5.97 0.29 9.87
C ARG A 14 5.23 0.19 8.54
N LEU A 15 5.71 0.88 7.52
CA LEU A 15 5.14 0.84 6.17
C LEU A 15 5.23 -0.57 5.57
N ILE A 16 6.42 -1.19 5.62
CA ILE A 16 6.66 -2.56 5.13
C ILE A 16 5.81 -3.57 5.90
N SER A 17 5.73 -3.44 7.23
CA SER A 17 4.93 -4.32 8.07
C SER A 17 3.43 -4.20 7.79
N SER A 18 2.97 -2.96 7.57
CA SER A 18 1.57 -2.67 7.21
C SER A 18 1.21 -3.27 5.85
N LEU A 19 2.10 -3.15 4.85
CA LEU A 19 1.94 -3.80 3.56
C LEU A 19 1.85 -5.33 3.70
N LYS A 20 2.80 -5.94 4.43
CA LYS A 20 2.81 -7.40 4.66
C LYS A 20 1.50 -7.89 5.27
N ASN A 21 1.03 -7.20 6.31
CA ASN A 21 -0.21 -7.54 7.00
C ASN A 21 -1.43 -7.41 6.07
N LEU A 22 -1.51 -6.33 5.31
CA LEU A 22 -2.60 -6.12 4.35
C LEU A 22 -2.66 -7.25 3.31
N LEU A 23 -1.54 -7.58 2.67
CA LEU A 23 -1.49 -8.65 1.67
C LEU A 23 -1.86 -10.02 2.26
N ASN A 24 -1.43 -10.29 3.50
CA ASN A 24 -1.80 -11.51 4.23
C ASN A 24 -3.31 -11.58 4.52
N ILE A 25 -3.91 -10.49 4.99
CA ILE A 25 -5.35 -10.42 5.27
C ILE A 25 -6.14 -10.66 3.98
N LEU A 26 -5.80 -9.96 2.90
CA LEU A 26 -6.46 -10.12 1.60
C LEU A 26 -6.35 -11.57 1.10
N SER A 27 -5.16 -12.16 1.19
CA SER A 27 -4.93 -13.54 0.73
C SER A 27 -5.66 -14.59 1.58
N SER A 28 -5.85 -14.32 2.86
CA SER A 28 -6.52 -15.24 3.79
C SER A 28 -8.03 -15.14 3.70
N GLN A 29 -8.56 -13.99 3.25
CA GLN A 29 -9.98 -13.68 3.24
C GLN A 29 -10.55 -13.58 1.81
N LYS A 30 -10.29 -14.59 0.97
CA LYS A 30 -10.67 -14.60 -0.46
C LYS A 30 -12.11 -14.16 -0.73
N LYS A 31 -13.07 -14.59 0.09
CA LYS A 31 -14.49 -14.21 -0.04
C LYS A 31 -14.71 -12.71 0.23
N LEU A 32 -14.09 -12.16 1.26
CA LEU A 32 -14.18 -10.72 1.57
C LEU A 32 -13.43 -9.88 0.55
N SER A 33 -12.26 -10.35 0.09
CA SER A 33 -11.52 -9.72 -1.00
C SER A 33 -12.34 -9.69 -2.28
N LYS A 34 -13.06 -10.77 -2.61
CA LYS A 34 -13.97 -10.78 -3.77
C LYS A 34 -15.03 -9.69 -3.64
N LEU A 35 -15.68 -9.61 -2.48
CA LEU A 35 -16.66 -8.55 -2.23
C LEU A 35 -16.04 -7.17 -2.41
N LEU A 36 -14.85 -6.92 -1.83
CA LEU A 36 -14.16 -5.63 -1.88
C LEU A 36 -13.89 -5.16 -3.31
N ILE A 37 -13.55 -6.07 -4.24
CA ILE A 37 -13.21 -5.71 -5.62
C ILE A 37 -14.44 -5.71 -6.54
N THR A 38 -15.46 -6.53 -6.27
CA THR A 38 -16.68 -6.51 -7.07
C THR A 38 -17.48 -5.24 -6.81
N GLN A 39 -17.71 -4.44 -7.85
CA GLN A 39 -18.73 -3.39 -7.81
C GLN A 39 -20.10 -4.06 -7.71
N THR A 40 -20.78 -3.89 -6.59
CA THR A 40 -22.17 -4.34 -6.49
C THR A 40 -23.03 -3.19 -6.98
N ASN A 41 -23.44 -3.24 -8.26
CA ASN A 41 -24.12 -2.12 -8.95
C ASN A 41 -25.39 -1.59 -8.26
N ASN A 42 -25.87 -2.20 -7.16
CA ASN A 42 -27.14 -1.90 -6.54
C ASN A 42 -27.12 -1.63 -5.02
N ILE A 43 -25.95 -1.52 -4.35
CA ILE A 43 -25.90 -1.31 -2.87
C ILE A 43 -25.01 -0.10 -2.50
N LYS A 44 -25.61 1.10 -2.40
CA LYS A 44 -24.89 2.34 -2.05
C LYS A 44 -24.15 2.27 -0.70
N SER A 45 -24.69 1.56 0.28
CA SER A 45 -24.05 1.38 1.59
C SER A 45 -22.77 0.56 1.51
N PHE A 46 -22.71 -0.40 0.58
CA PHE A 46 -21.52 -1.20 0.31
C PHE A 46 -20.43 -0.35 -0.34
N GLU A 47 -20.79 0.42 -1.37
CA GLU A 47 -19.85 1.31 -2.06
C GLU A 47 -19.25 2.36 -1.11
N LYS A 48 -20.08 2.94 -0.24
CA LYS A 48 -19.60 3.82 0.83
C LYS A 48 -18.62 3.09 1.75
N LYS A 49 -18.95 1.88 2.20
CA LYS A 49 -18.07 1.12 3.11
C LYS A 49 -16.74 0.74 2.46
N ARG A 50 -16.77 0.37 1.19
CA ARG A 50 -15.58 0.09 0.39
C ARG A 50 -14.69 1.32 0.30
N SER A 51 -15.27 2.49 -0.02
CA SER A 51 -14.54 3.75 -0.06
C SER A 51 -13.90 4.09 1.30
N GLU A 52 -14.62 3.89 2.41
CA GLU A 52 -14.07 4.09 3.76
C GLU A 52 -12.88 3.16 4.05
N ILE A 53 -12.93 1.91 3.60
CA ILE A 53 -11.86 0.94 3.79
C ILE A 53 -10.62 1.35 2.98
N PHE A 54 -10.79 1.68 1.70
CA PHE A 54 -9.69 2.14 0.85
C PHE A 54 -9.10 3.45 1.34
N GLN A 55 -9.92 4.39 1.83
CA GLN A 55 -9.43 5.64 2.42
C GLN A 55 -8.54 5.36 3.63
N LYS A 56 -8.97 4.49 4.57
CA LYS A 56 -8.15 4.13 5.73
C LYS A 56 -6.80 3.53 5.35
N PHE A 57 -6.75 2.73 4.28
CA PHE A 57 -5.48 2.19 3.79
C PHE A 57 -4.61 3.27 3.14
N SER A 58 -5.22 4.15 2.34
CA SER A 58 -4.52 5.30 1.75
C SER A 58 -3.90 6.17 2.84
N ASP A 59 -4.65 6.50 3.89
CA ASP A 59 -4.19 7.34 4.99
C ASP A 59 -3.00 6.72 5.74
N VAL A 60 -3.00 5.40 5.94
CA VAL A 60 -1.87 4.69 6.58
C VAL A 60 -0.62 4.75 5.69
N ILE A 61 -0.76 4.51 4.39
CA ILE A 61 0.37 4.56 3.45
C ILE A 61 0.92 5.98 3.36
N GLU A 62 0.05 6.96 3.16
CA GLU A 62 0.41 8.38 3.07
C GLU A 62 1.11 8.87 4.34
N LYS A 63 0.57 8.55 5.53
CA LYS A 63 1.18 8.92 6.81
C LYS A 63 2.60 8.37 6.95
N ASN A 64 2.80 7.07 6.69
CA ASN A 64 4.12 6.47 6.86
C ASN A 64 5.11 6.98 5.81
N ILE A 65 4.69 7.26 4.58
CA ILE A 65 5.54 7.92 3.57
C ILE A 65 5.96 9.30 4.08
N ASN A 66 5.01 10.13 4.51
CA ASN A 66 5.29 11.48 5.03
C ASN A 66 6.23 11.46 6.25
N GLU A 67 6.09 10.50 7.14
CA GLU A 67 7.00 10.33 8.28
C GLU A 67 8.41 9.88 7.85
N SER A 68 8.50 8.98 6.86
CA SER A 68 9.77 8.51 6.29
C SER A 68 10.51 9.64 5.55
N ILE A 69 9.76 10.53 4.88
CA ILE A 69 10.28 11.74 4.24
C ILE A 69 10.93 12.67 5.28
N LYS A 70 10.27 12.89 6.42
CA LYS A 70 10.78 13.78 7.49
C LYS A 70 12.11 13.33 8.07
N ILE A 71 12.40 12.03 8.05
CA ILE A 71 13.65 11.46 8.55
C ILE A 71 14.67 11.16 7.43
N ASN A 72 14.43 11.63 6.21
CA ASN A 72 15.28 11.44 5.02
C ASN A 72 15.50 9.97 4.62
N GLU A 73 14.61 9.05 5.03
CA GLU A 73 14.65 7.66 4.58
C GLU A 73 13.69 7.39 3.40
N TYR A 74 13.05 8.44 2.88
CA TYR A 74 12.21 8.43 1.69
C TYR A 74 12.40 9.77 0.96
N PRO A 75 12.49 9.81 -0.39
CA PRO A 75 12.58 11.03 -1.16
C PRO A 75 11.34 11.90 -1.01
N GLN A 76 11.51 13.18 -1.35
CA GLN A 76 10.41 14.10 -1.50
C GLN A 76 9.52 13.68 -2.69
N VAL A 77 8.33 13.16 -2.39
CA VAL A 77 7.29 12.80 -3.38
C VAL A 77 5.93 13.26 -2.89
N ASN A 78 4.96 13.35 -3.81
CA ASN A 78 3.57 13.54 -3.44
C ASN A 78 3.03 12.24 -2.79
N ALA A 79 3.04 12.19 -1.47
CA ALA A 79 2.62 11.02 -0.68
C ALA A 79 1.16 10.62 -0.94
N ASN A 80 0.28 11.59 -1.19
CA ASN A 80 -1.14 11.37 -1.47
C ASN A 80 -1.38 10.73 -2.85
N LEU A 81 -0.66 11.19 -3.88
CA LEU A 81 -0.71 10.54 -5.20
C LEU A 81 -0.16 9.12 -5.11
N LEU A 82 0.96 8.94 -4.40
CA LEU A 82 1.60 7.65 -4.26
C LEU A 82 0.70 6.64 -3.50
N SER A 83 0.03 7.06 -2.42
CA SER A 83 -0.93 6.21 -1.73
C SER A 83 -2.09 5.77 -2.63
N THR A 84 -2.58 6.67 -3.50
CA THR A 84 -3.61 6.37 -4.50
C THR A 84 -3.14 5.31 -5.50
N ILE A 85 -1.92 5.43 -6.01
CA ILE A 85 -1.30 4.43 -6.90
C ILE A 85 -1.21 3.06 -6.23
N TRP A 86 -0.84 3.02 -4.94
CA TRP A 86 -0.77 1.78 -4.17
C TRP A 86 -2.14 1.11 -4.01
N ILE A 87 -3.20 1.88 -3.74
CA ILE A 87 -4.56 1.34 -3.68
C ILE A 87 -4.97 0.73 -5.03
N GLY A 88 -4.71 1.43 -6.14
CA GLY A 88 -4.98 0.91 -7.48
C GLY A 88 -4.23 -0.39 -7.77
N THR A 89 -2.94 -0.44 -7.42
CA THR A 89 -2.09 -1.63 -7.58
C THR A 89 -2.63 -2.83 -6.79
N ILE A 90 -2.98 -2.62 -5.51
CA ILE A 90 -3.53 -3.69 -4.66
C ILE A 90 -4.89 -4.16 -5.21
N ASN A 91 -5.74 -3.23 -5.65
CA ASN A 91 -7.03 -3.56 -6.24
C ASN A 91 -6.86 -4.48 -7.47
N GLU A 92 -5.90 -4.17 -8.34
CA GLU A 92 -5.62 -4.96 -9.55
C GLU A 92 -5.02 -6.34 -9.24
N ILE A 93 -4.12 -6.44 -8.25
CA ILE A 93 -3.58 -7.73 -7.81
C ILE A 93 -4.69 -8.64 -7.29
N VAL A 94 -5.58 -8.09 -6.45
CA VAL A 94 -6.71 -8.85 -5.91
C VAL A 94 -7.70 -9.22 -7.04
N PHE A 95 -7.96 -8.31 -7.98
CA PHE A 95 -8.79 -8.59 -9.15
C PHE A 95 -8.26 -9.78 -9.94
N ASN A 96 -6.97 -9.76 -10.31
CA ASN A 96 -6.36 -10.83 -11.09
C ASN A 96 -6.29 -12.16 -10.33
N TRP A 97 -6.05 -12.14 -9.02
CA TRP A 97 -6.13 -13.34 -8.19
C TRP A 97 -7.52 -14.00 -8.21
N ILE A 98 -8.57 -13.19 -8.24
CA ILE A 98 -9.94 -13.68 -8.11
C ILE A 98 -10.54 -14.07 -9.46
N PHE A 99 -10.24 -13.33 -10.52
CA PHE A 99 -10.91 -13.43 -11.81
C PHE A 99 -10.02 -13.92 -12.95
N SER A 100 -8.69 -13.87 -12.79
CA SER A 100 -7.74 -14.11 -13.89
C SER A 100 -6.71 -15.21 -13.57
N ASN A 101 -7.01 -16.12 -12.63
CA ASN A 101 -6.08 -17.15 -12.15
C ASN A 101 -4.71 -16.61 -11.68
N GLY A 102 -4.67 -15.38 -11.18
CA GLY A 102 -3.46 -14.77 -10.62
C GLY A 102 -3.03 -15.42 -9.29
N LYS A 103 -1.83 -15.04 -8.82
CA LYS A 103 -1.31 -15.48 -7.51
C LYS A 103 -2.02 -14.72 -6.38
N PRO A 104 -2.15 -15.29 -5.17
CA PRO A 104 -2.68 -14.55 -4.03
C PRO A 104 -1.80 -13.33 -3.68
N PRO A 105 -2.39 -12.22 -3.19
CA PRO A 105 -1.67 -10.98 -2.93
C PRO A 105 -0.38 -11.10 -2.11
N ARG A 106 -0.35 -12.01 -1.12
CA ARG A 106 0.81 -12.25 -0.24
C ARG A 106 2.05 -12.73 -0.99
N ASP A 107 1.86 -13.38 -2.14
CA ASP A 107 2.95 -13.94 -2.93
C ASP A 107 3.71 -12.85 -3.71
N TYR A 108 3.19 -11.62 -3.76
CA TYR A 108 3.86 -10.44 -4.35
C TYR A 108 4.60 -9.58 -3.31
N PHE A 109 4.69 -10.03 -2.05
CA PHE A 109 5.19 -9.19 -0.97
C PHE A 109 6.62 -8.68 -1.21
N GLU A 110 7.55 -9.53 -1.65
CA GLU A 110 8.94 -9.12 -1.84
C GLU A 110 9.10 -8.14 -3.01
N GLU A 111 8.38 -8.35 -4.12
CA GLU A 111 8.38 -7.43 -5.26
C GLU A 111 7.76 -6.09 -4.90
N LEU A 112 6.62 -6.08 -4.19
CA LEU A 112 5.98 -4.83 -3.77
C LEU A 112 6.79 -4.10 -2.71
N LYS A 113 7.43 -4.83 -1.78
CA LYS A 113 8.38 -4.25 -0.84
C LYS A 113 9.51 -3.58 -1.58
N PHE A 114 10.12 -4.25 -2.57
CA PHE A 114 11.16 -3.67 -3.41
C PHE A 114 10.67 -2.40 -4.13
N ILE A 115 9.51 -2.44 -4.77
CA ILE A 115 8.92 -1.28 -5.46
C ILE A 115 8.72 -0.12 -4.49
N LEU A 116 8.20 -0.38 -3.29
CA LEU A 116 7.95 0.64 -2.27
C LEU A 116 9.22 1.32 -1.77
N ILE A 117 10.35 0.60 -1.72
CA ILE A 117 11.66 1.11 -1.29
C ILE A 117 12.55 1.60 -2.45
N THR A 118 12.30 1.18 -3.71
CA THR A 118 13.17 1.44 -4.88
C THR A 118 12.64 2.47 -5.88
N LEU A 119 11.31 2.51 -6.15
CA LEU A 119 10.66 3.68 -6.79
C LEU A 119 11.09 5.06 -6.24
N PRO A 120 11.50 5.20 -4.98
CA PRO A 120 11.91 6.47 -4.41
C PRO A 120 13.37 6.92 -4.73
N THR A 121 14.15 6.17 -5.49
CA THR A 121 15.59 6.49 -5.70
C THR A 121 15.90 7.31 -6.96
N THR A 122 14.93 7.49 -7.86
CA THR A 122 15.14 8.29 -9.09
C THR A 122 15.08 9.79 -8.78
N ASN A 123 16.27 10.37 -8.65
CA ASN A 123 16.56 11.80 -8.46
C ASN A 123 15.61 12.73 -9.23
N SER A 124 14.86 13.55 -8.50
CA SER A 124 14.22 14.78 -9.00
C SER A 124 15.23 15.90 -9.36
N ARG A 125 16.51 15.58 -9.57
CA ARG A 125 17.55 16.54 -9.98
C ARG A 125 17.60 16.82 -11.48
N GLU A 126 16.79 16.14 -12.31
CA GLU A 126 16.81 16.34 -13.76
C GLU A 126 15.77 17.33 -14.30
N TYR A 127 14.96 17.98 -13.46
CA TYR A 127 14.09 19.10 -13.88
C TYR A 127 14.67 20.47 -13.53
N LYS A 128 16.00 20.60 -13.61
CA LYS A 128 16.65 21.89 -13.85
C LYS A 128 17.31 21.79 -15.21
N ASN A 129 16.58 22.17 -16.25
CA ASN A 129 17.06 22.82 -17.47
C ASN A 129 15.84 22.95 -18.39
N GLU A 130 15.22 24.13 -18.36
CA GLU A 130 14.81 24.94 -19.51
C GLU A 130 14.18 26.24 -19.01
#